data_AF-A0A2N1UF37-F1
#
_entry.id   AF-A0A2N1UF37-F1
#
_cell.length_a   1.000
_cell.length_b   1.000
_cell.length_c   1.000
_cell.angle_alpha   90.00
_cell.angle_beta   90.00
_cell.angle_gamma   90.00
#
_symmetry.space_group_name_H-M   'P 1'
#
loop_
_entity.id
_entity.type
_entity.pdbx_description
1 polymer ?
#
loop_
_entity_poly.entity_id
_entity_poly.type
_entity_poly.pdbx_seq_one_letter_code
_entity_poly.pdbx_strand_id
1 'polypeptide(L)'
;MRRFYRIFIGLVILLVSQPVFAVSTTKIDVVRSKESLTEADTAVIEEFATEAFKEFFEKTDFSDISTLRTAIVSRSVSELESGQIQYGPSFFAAVQNETTKIIQKMDVLPESRRKTLLTTNLLILINDLGNVELSKTALDYLQSSNVIIRYWAVNCLTNANIVRQLNYESEENKRLADEFVQKLTTAAENEKSGDILSAIAQFAAGLKQPSANELLLSIANKRIELYMNWTVNDEMTDIAVLRALAERADMDRENRRATARNFATLYSVVIQRYLLDDGTLNEKNKSSLVSVIVQSEKLVNQFVSDWPGTLKRALEKGGGAGLLAEHDSLFGSASVAGKMPNLVGFDYGKNADGSARSFPPAMQKPPKPQ
;
A
#
# COMPACT_ATOMS: atom_id res chain seq x y z
N MET A 1 6.02 -3.70 68.29
CA MET A 1 4.82 -4.31 67.69
C MET A 1 4.79 -3.93 66.21
N ARG A 2 4.52 -4.88 65.29
CA ARG A 2 4.42 -4.77 63.81
C ARG A 2 5.76 -4.80 63.06
N ARG A 3 6.26 -5.99 62.68
CA ARG A 3 5.94 -6.88 61.54
C ARG A 3 6.88 -6.63 60.35
N PHE A 4 7.95 -7.43 60.30
CA PHE A 4 8.81 -7.67 59.14
C PHE A 4 7.98 -8.27 57.98
N TYR A 5 8.01 -7.64 56.80
CA TYR A 5 7.65 -8.30 55.55
C TYR A 5 8.95 -8.62 54.80
N ARG A 6 9.30 -9.91 54.74
CA ARG A 6 10.32 -10.42 53.83
C ARG A 6 9.69 -10.51 52.44
N ILE A 7 10.14 -9.67 51.51
CA ILE A 7 9.79 -9.77 50.09
C ILE A 7 10.70 -10.82 49.48
N PHE A 8 10.11 -11.93 49.05
CA PHE A 8 10.74 -12.97 48.24
C PHE A 8 10.81 -12.43 46.80
N ILE A 9 12.00 -12.12 46.29
CA ILE A 9 12.21 -11.82 44.88
C ILE A 9 12.37 -13.17 44.17
N GLY A 10 11.29 -13.65 43.56
CA GLY A 10 11.32 -14.77 42.63
C GLY A 10 11.88 -14.31 41.29
N LEU A 11 13.09 -14.74 40.96
CA LEU A 11 13.71 -14.58 39.64
C LEU A 11 12.95 -15.45 38.64
N VAL A 12 12.02 -14.86 37.89
CA VAL A 12 11.41 -15.50 36.72
C VAL A 12 12.43 -15.42 35.58
N ILE A 13 13.17 -16.51 35.39
CA ILE A 13 13.95 -16.72 34.17
C ILE A 13 12.95 -16.91 33.04
N LEU A 14 12.70 -15.85 32.28
CA LEU A 14 12.10 -15.94 30.96
C LEU A 14 13.05 -16.77 30.09
N LEU A 15 12.74 -18.07 29.96
CA LEU A 15 13.27 -18.91 28.91
C LEU A 15 12.81 -18.31 27.58
N VAL A 16 13.66 -17.46 27.00
CA VAL A 16 13.54 -17.07 25.60
C VAL A 16 13.75 -18.36 24.81
N SER A 17 12.64 -18.96 24.36
CA SER A 17 12.66 -20.06 23.42
C SER A 17 13.32 -19.53 22.14
N GLN A 18 14.61 -19.78 21.97
CA GLN A 18 15.30 -19.55 20.72
C GLN A 18 14.57 -20.39 19.65
N PRO A 19 14.05 -19.79 18.58
CA PRO A 19 13.48 -20.56 17.50
C PRO A 19 14.57 -21.51 16.99
N VAL A 20 14.31 -22.82 17.06
CA VAL A 20 15.19 -23.80 16.44
C VAL A 20 15.00 -23.66 14.94
N PHE A 21 15.87 -22.86 14.30
CA PHE A 21 15.93 -22.77 12.86
C PHE A 21 16.38 -24.13 12.32
N ALA A 22 15.67 -24.65 11.33
CA ALA A 22 16.04 -25.91 10.69
C ALA A 22 17.28 -25.74 9.77
N VAL A 23 17.47 -24.55 9.19
CA VAL A 23 18.72 -24.13 8.52
C VAL A 23 19.77 -23.68 9.53
N SER A 24 21.00 -24.17 9.41
CA SER A 24 22.13 -23.70 10.23
C SER A 24 22.51 -22.27 9.86
N THR A 25 22.43 -21.34 10.81
CA THR A 25 22.74 -19.94 10.56
C THR A 25 24.17 -19.55 10.93
N THR A 26 24.86 -20.39 11.70
CA THR A 26 26.17 -20.07 12.30
C THR A 26 27.19 -19.58 11.28
N LYS A 27 27.30 -20.25 10.13
CA LYS A 27 28.30 -19.88 9.11
C LYS A 27 28.00 -18.52 8.48
N ILE A 28 26.74 -18.26 8.11
CA ILE A 28 26.35 -16.99 7.49
C ILE A 28 26.38 -15.83 8.50
N ASP A 29 26.14 -16.11 9.79
CA ASP A 29 26.28 -15.12 10.86
C ASP A 29 27.76 -14.69 11.00
N VAL A 30 28.72 -15.61 10.85
CA VAL A 30 30.16 -15.27 10.80
C VAL A 30 30.49 -14.45 9.55
N VAL A 31 29.99 -14.85 8.38
CA VAL A 31 30.28 -14.13 7.11
C VAL A 31 29.74 -12.70 7.14
N ARG A 32 28.53 -12.46 7.67
CA ARG A 32 27.95 -11.11 7.69
C ARG A 32 28.68 -10.13 8.62
N SER A 33 29.50 -10.66 9.52
CA SER A 33 30.31 -9.91 10.48
C SER A 33 31.67 -9.51 9.91
N LYS A 34 31.94 -9.78 8.62
CA LYS A 34 33.21 -9.45 7.95
C LYS A 34 33.12 -8.12 7.20
N GLU A 35 34.24 -7.40 7.15
CA GLU A 35 34.38 -6.17 6.35
C GLU A 35 34.60 -6.47 4.86
N SER A 36 35.20 -7.62 4.53
CA SER A 36 35.49 -8.06 3.17
C SER A 36 35.19 -9.53 2.99
N LEU A 37 34.71 -9.91 1.81
CA LEU A 37 34.35 -11.28 1.47
C LEU A 37 35.41 -11.96 0.60
N THR A 38 35.67 -13.22 0.90
CA THR A 38 36.44 -14.14 0.04
C THR A 38 35.50 -14.99 -0.82
N GLU A 39 36.03 -15.72 -1.82
CA GLU A 39 35.23 -16.68 -2.60
C GLU A 39 34.57 -17.75 -1.72
N ALA A 40 35.28 -18.21 -0.68
CA ALA A 40 34.73 -19.15 0.29
C ALA A 40 33.55 -18.55 1.09
N ASP A 41 33.58 -17.25 1.35
CA ASP A 41 32.48 -16.56 2.03
C ASP A 41 31.24 -16.44 1.13
N THR A 42 31.43 -16.18 -0.16
CA THR A 42 30.35 -16.21 -1.15
C THR A 42 29.70 -17.59 -1.23
N ALA A 43 30.50 -18.67 -1.22
CA ALA A 43 29.98 -20.04 -1.22
C ALA A 43 29.14 -20.34 0.04
N VAL A 44 29.49 -19.78 1.20
CA VAL A 44 28.68 -19.91 2.44
C VAL A 44 27.33 -19.20 2.31
N ILE A 45 27.29 -18.04 1.65
CA ILE A 45 26.04 -17.31 1.38
C ILE A 45 25.14 -18.13 0.45
N GLU A 46 25.71 -18.72 -0.60
CA GLU A 46 25.00 -19.59 -1.54
C GLU A 46 24.49 -20.88 -0.89
N GLU A 47 25.30 -21.52 -0.04
CA GLU A 47 24.93 -22.71 0.75
C GLU A 47 23.71 -22.39 1.62
N PHE A 48 23.76 -21.29 2.38
CA PHE A 48 22.64 -20.85 3.21
C PHE A 48 21.36 -20.60 2.41
N ALA A 49 21.45 -19.86 1.29
CA ALA A 49 20.29 -19.58 0.45
C ALA A 49 19.68 -20.88 -0.11
N THR A 50 20.53 -21.80 -0.58
CA THR A 50 20.11 -23.09 -1.13
C THR A 50 19.37 -23.94 -0.09
N GLU A 51 19.93 -24.07 1.12
CA GLU A 51 19.31 -24.82 2.21
C GLU A 51 17.98 -24.20 2.63
N ALA A 52 17.94 -22.87 2.78
CA ALA A 52 16.73 -22.16 3.15
C ALA A 52 15.64 -22.32 2.09
N PHE A 53 15.95 -22.18 0.80
CA PHE A 53 14.95 -22.34 -0.26
C PHE A 53 14.51 -23.80 -0.44
N LYS A 54 15.40 -24.77 -0.19
CA LYS A 54 14.99 -26.18 -0.12
C LYS A 54 13.94 -26.40 0.97
N GLU A 55 14.21 -25.95 2.19
CA GLU A 55 13.25 -26.07 3.30
C GLU A 55 11.96 -25.30 3.03
N PHE A 56 12.05 -24.13 2.42
CA PHE A 56 10.91 -23.30 2.05
C PHE A 56 9.91 -24.10 1.20
N PHE A 57 10.41 -24.83 0.21
CA PHE A 57 9.58 -25.61 -0.71
C PHE A 57 9.00 -26.88 -0.07
N GLU A 58 9.72 -27.48 0.87
CA GLU A 58 9.33 -28.72 1.56
C GLU A 58 8.23 -28.48 2.60
N LYS A 59 8.26 -27.33 3.28
CA LYS A 59 7.28 -26.95 4.32
C LYS A 59 5.86 -26.83 3.75
N THR A 60 4.89 -27.21 4.57
CA THR A 60 3.46 -27.23 4.21
C THR A 60 2.60 -26.32 5.07
N ASP A 61 3.13 -25.82 6.19
CA ASP A 61 2.45 -24.87 7.08
C ASP A 61 2.95 -23.44 6.85
N PHE A 62 2.02 -22.48 6.93
CA PHE A 62 2.31 -21.07 6.70
C PHE A 62 3.24 -20.48 7.79
N SER A 63 3.05 -20.87 9.05
CA SER A 63 3.81 -20.37 10.21
C SER A 63 5.25 -20.86 10.18
N ASP A 64 5.46 -22.12 9.79
CA ASP A 64 6.79 -22.69 9.62
C ASP A 64 7.57 -21.97 8.53
N ILE A 65 6.92 -21.68 7.40
CA ILE A 65 7.54 -20.89 6.31
C ILE A 65 7.79 -19.45 6.78
N SER A 66 6.93 -18.89 7.63
CA SER A 66 7.13 -17.54 8.20
C SER A 66 8.39 -17.44 9.06
N THR A 67 8.66 -18.47 9.87
CA THR A 67 9.89 -18.52 10.68
C THR A 67 11.13 -18.55 9.79
N LEU A 68 11.07 -19.32 8.70
CA LEU A 68 12.15 -19.41 7.72
C LEU A 68 12.36 -18.09 6.95
N ARG A 69 11.28 -17.41 6.54
CA ARG A 69 11.39 -16.07 5.94
C ARG A 69 12.07 -15.09 6.88
N THR A 70 11.69 -15.09 8.14
CA THR A 70 12.32 -14.24 9.17
C THR A 70 13.82 -14.54 9.26
N ALA A 71 14.20 -15.82 9.18
CA ALA A 71 15.60 -16.23 9.16
C ALA A 71 16.35 -15.70 7.94
N ILE A 72 15.75 -15.71 6.75
CA ILE A 72 16.37 -15.17 5.52
C ILE A 72 16.47 -13.64 5.60
N VAL A 73 15.36 -12.96 5.93
CA VAL A 73 15.28 -11.49 5.97
C VAL A 73 16.23 -10.89 7.00
N SER A 74 16.31 -11.47 8.21
CA SER A 74 17.24 -10.99 9.25
C SER A 74 18.73 -11.09 8.87
N ARG A 75 19.04 -11.75 7.76
CA ARG A 75 20.39 -12.02 7.29
C ARG A 75 20.69 -11.37 5.95
N SER A 76 19.79 -10.53 5.44
CA SER A 76 19.98 -9.83 4.16
C SER A 76 20.93 -8.62 4.25
N VAL A 77 21.29 -8.22 5.47
CA VAL A 77 22.13 -7.05 5.76
C VAL A 77 23.37 -7.50 6.53
N SER A 78 24.51 -6.88 6.25
CA SER A 78 25.73 -7.07 7.02
C SER A 78 25.59 -6.46 8.42
N GLU A 79 26.29 -7.03 9.40
CA GLU A 79 26.40 -6.42 10.74
C GLU A 79 27.33 -5.19 10.74
N LEU A 80 28.19 -5.08 9.72
CA LEU A 80 29.14 -3.98 9.56
C LEU A 80 28.75 -3.12 8.35
N GLU A 81 28.64 -1.81 8.55
CA GLU A 81 28.37 -0.86 7.46
C GLU A 81 29.41 -0.95 6.34
N SER A 82 30.68 -1.16 6.70
CA SER A 82 31.78 -1.36 5.75
C SER A 82 31.64 -2.64 4.91
N GLY A 83 31.09 -3.71 5.49
CA GLY A 83 30.86 -5.00 4.82
C GLY A 83 29.66 -5.00 3.89
N GLN A 84 28.73 -4.05 4.05
CA GLN A 84 27.47 -4.00 3.30
C GLN A 84 27.67 -3.92 1.78
N ILE A 85 28.74 -3.25 1.33
CA ILE A 85 29.05 -3.04 -0.10
C ILE A 85 29.29 -4.38 -0.82
N GLN A 86 29.88 -5.37 -0.14
CA GLN A 86 30.15 -6.68 -0.73
C GLN A 86 29.09 -7.71 -0.35
N TYR A 87 28.66 -7.73 0.91
CA TYR A 87 27.72 -8.74 1.41
C TYR A 87 26.33 -8.63 0.77
N GLY A 88 25.77 -7.41 0.70
CA GLY A 88 24.44 -7.19 0.15
C GLY A 88 24.29 -7.74 -1.27
N PRO A 89 25.14 -7.33 -2.24
CA PRO A 89 25.08 -7.86 -3.61
C PRO A 89 25.22 -9.38 -3.68
N SER A 90 26.17 -9.98 -2.95
CA SER A 90 26.35 -11.44 -2.94
C SER A 90 25.13 -12.17 -2.38
N PHE A 91 24.55 -11.66 -1.29
CA PHE A 91 23.33 -12.22 -0.69
C PHE A 91 22.15 -12.16 -1.65
N PHE A 92 21.88 -11.00 -2.25
CA PHE A 92 20.75 -10.85 -3.16
C PHE A 92 20.93 -11.64 -4.46
N ALA A 93 22.16 -11.81 -4.95
CA ALA A 93 22.45 -12.68 -6.09
C ALA A 93 22.11 -14.15 -5.78
N ALA A 94 22.53 -14.65 -4.60
CA ALA A 94 22.21 -16.01 -4.17
C ALA A 94 20.70 -16.22 -4.00
N VAL A 95 20.01 -15.26 -3.35
CA VAL A 95 18.55 -15.32 -3.17
C VAL A 95 17.79 -15.22 -4.50
N GLN A 96 18.24 -14.40 -5.45
CA GLN A 96 17.64 -14.30 -6.79
C GLN A 96 17.74 -15.62 -7.55
N ASN A 97 18.89 -16.28 -7.47
CA ASN A 97 19.10 -17.59 -8.09
C ASN A 97 18.11 -18.63 -7.52
N GLU A 98 18.01 -18.72 -6.20
CA GLU A 98 17.10 -19.68 -5.56
C GLU A 98 15.62 -19.34 -5.74
N THR A 99 15.27 -18.05 -5.78
CA THR A 99 13.91 -17.58 -6.11
C THR A 99 13.51 -18.07 -7.49
N THR A 100 14.39 -17.92 -8.48
CA THR A 100 14.15 -18.40 -9.85
C THR A 100 13.94 -19.92 -9.88
N LYS A 101 14.78 -20.68 -9.19
CA LYS A 101 14.66 -22.15 -9.09
C LYS A 101 13.36 -22.59 -8.42
N ILE A 102 12.94 -21.93 -7.33
CA ILE A 102 11.67 -22.25 -6.67
C ILE A 102 10.50 -21.96 -7.60
N ILE A 103 10.50 -20.85 -8.32
CA ILE A 103 9.41 -20.51 -9.25
C ILE A 103 9.26 -21.60 -10.31
N GLN A 104 10.36 -22.01 -10.93
CA GLN A 104 10.35 -23.12 -11.89
C GLN A 104 9.76 -24.42 -11.30
N LYS A 105 10.07 -24.74 -10.03
CA LYS A 105 9.49 -25.89 -9.32
C LYS A 105 8.01 -25.68 -8.98
N MET A 106 7.57 -24.47 -8.68
CA MET A 106 6.18 -24.15 -8.39
C MET A 106 5.31 -24.15 -9.65
N ASP A 107 5.86 -23.79 -10.80
CA ASP A 107 5.11 -23.69 -12.06
C ASP A 107 4.58 -25.05 -12.53
N VAL A 108 5.32 -26.13 -12.24
CA VAL A 108 4.89 -27.50 -12.54
C VAL A 108 3.88 -28.06 -11.54
N LEU A 109 3.62 -27.36 -10.42
CA LEU A 109 2.59 -27.77 -9.47
C LEU A 109 1.20 -27.49 -10.04
N PRO A 110 0.22 -28.38 -9.79
CA PRO A 110 -1.16 -28.09 -10.13
C PRO A 110 -1.68 -26.89 -9.33
N GLU A 111 -2.64 -26.18 -9.91
CA GLU A 111 -3.37 -25.12 -9.20
C GLU A 111 -4.05 -25.70 -7.96
N SER A 112 -3.48 -25.37 -6.80
CA SER A 112 -3.75 -26.04 -5.54
C SER A 112 -3.49 -25.11 -4.37
N ARG A 113 -4.03 -25.48 -3.20
CA ARG A 113 -3.73 -24.79 -1.93
C ARG A 113 -2.23 -24.72 -1.66
N ARG A 114 -1.47 -25.77 -2.03
CA ARG A 114 -0.02 -25.80 -1.88
C ARG A 114 0.67 -24.75 -2.76
N LYS A 115 0.31 -24.67 -4.05
CA LYS A 115 0.87 -23.66 -4.96
C LYS A 115 0.56 -22.25 -4.46
N THR A 116 -0.70 -21.99 -4.10
CA THR A 116 -1.11 -20.69 -3.52
C THR A 116 -0.31 -20.34 -2.26
N LEU A 117 -0.13 -21.31 -1.34
CA LEU A 117 0.63 -21.13 -0.12
C LEU A 117 2.10 -20.79 -0.41
N LEU A 118 2.77 -21.54 -1.26
CA LEU A 118 4.17 -21.27 -1.61
C LEU A 118 4.34 -19.93 -2.34
N THR A 119 3.49 -19.64 -3.34
CA THR A 119 3.52 -18.36 -4.06
C THR A 119 3.30 -17.18 -3.12
N THR A 120 2.30 -17.25 -2.24
CA THR A 120 2.02 -16.19 -1.27
C THR A 120 3.21 -15.95 -0.36
N ASN A 121 3.79 -17.01 0.21
CA ASN A 121 4.95 -16.87 1.10
C ASN A 121 6.18 -16.36 0.34
N LEU A 122 6.37 -16.70 -0.94
CA LEU A 122 7.50 -16.22 -1.72
C LEU A 122 7.39 -14.72 -1.98
N LEU A 123 6.18 -14.25 -2.32
CA LEU A 123 5.92 -12.82 -2.49
C LEU A 123 6.09 -12.06 -1.17
N ILE A 124 5.67 -12.62 -0.03
CA ILE A 124 5.96 -12.01 1.28
C ILE A 124 7.46 -11.89 1.50
N LEU A 125 8.24 -12.95 1.20
CA LEU A 125 9.70 -12.92 1.33
C LEU A 125 10.31 -11.82 0.45
N ILE A 126 9.90 -11.72 -0.82
CA ILE A 126 10.38 -10.70 -1.76
C ILE A 126 10.05 -9.30 -1.24
N ASN A 127 8.82 -9.09 -0.78
CA ASN A 127 8.40 -7.83 -0.17
C ASN A 127 9.26 -7.45 1.04
N ASP A 128 9.50 -8.40 1.95
CA ASP A 128 10.25 -8.15 3.19
C ASP A 128 11.73 -7.89 2.92
N LEU A 129 12.28 -8.52 1.88
CA LEU A 129 13.65 -8.26 1.40
C LEU A 129 13.79 -6.87 0.75
N GLY A 130 12.72 -6.34 0.16
CA GLY A 130 12.65 -4.96 -0.30
C GLY A 130 13.73 -4.58 -1.32
N ASN A 131 14.14 -5.51 -2.19
CA ASN A 131 15.13 -5.31 -3.24
C ASN A 131 14.43 -5.16 -4.60
N VAL A 132 14.81 -4.13 -5.38
CA VAL A 132 14.12 -3.81 -6.65
C VAL A 132 14.25 -4.92 -7.70
N GLU A 133 15.40 -5.59 -7.79
CA GLU A 133 15.61 -6.66 -8.77
C GLU A 133 14.77 -7.90 -8.44
N LEU A 134 14.73 -8.30 -7.16
CA LEU A 134 13.84 -9.38 -6.70
C LEU A 134 12.36 -9.04 -6.91
N SER A 135 12.00 -7.77 -6.76
CA SER A 135 10.61 -7.32 -6.88
C SER A 135 10.05 -7.46 -8.30
N LYS A 136 10.91 -7.46 -9.33
CA LYS A 136 10.50 -7.69 -10.73
C LYS A 136 9.82 -9.04 -10.91
N THR A 137 10.20 -10.03 -10.11
CA THR A 137 9.57 -11.35 -10.10
C THR A 137 8.08 -11.30 -9.74
N ALA A 138 7.62 -10.26 -9.01
CA ALA A 138 6.22 -10.10 -8.66
C ALA A 138 5.34 -9.63 -9.85
N LEU A 139 5.93 -9.12 -10.93
CA LEU A 139 5.19 -8.55 -12.06
C LEU A 139 4.25 -9.58 -12.72
N ASP A 140 4.67 -10.84 -12.81
CA ASP A 140 3.90 -11.92 -13.43
C ASP A 140 2.67 -12.33 -12.59
N TYR A 141 2.62 -11.93 -11.32
CA TYR A 141 1.55 -12.26 -10.39
C TYR A 141 0.49 -11.17 -10.23
N LEU A 142 0.68 -9.99 -10.85
CA LEU A 142 -0.24 -8.85 -10.77
C LEU A 142 -1.65 -9.16 -11.30
N GLN A 143 -1.77 -10.10 -12.24
CA GLN A 143 -3.04 -10.51 -12.85
C GLN A 143 -3.54 -11.87 -12.35
N SER A 144 -2.99 -12.38 -11.24
CA SER A 144 -3.44 -13.65 -10.66
C SER A 144 -4.94 -13.62 -10.37
N SER A 145 -5.63 -14.75 -10.60
CA SER A 145 -7.04 -14.88 -10.21
C SER A 145 -7.24 -14.81 -8.69
N ASN A 146 -6.20 -15.13 -7.91
CA ASN A 146 -6.23 -15.09 -6.46
C ASN A 146 -5.89 -13.70 -5.92
N VAL A 147 -6.84 -13.09 -5.18
CA VAL A 147 -6.69 -11.75 -4.61
C VAL A 147 -5.53 -11.63 -3.62
N ILE A 148 -5.22 -12.68 -2.86
CA ILE A 148 -4.10 -12.66 -1.89
C ILE A 148 -2.77 -12.61 -2.64
N ILE A 149 -2.64 -13.37 -3.74
CA ILE A 149 -1.45 -13.34 -4.58
C ILE A 149 -1.29 -11.96 -5.22
N ARG A 150 -2.36 -11.38 -5.79
CA ARG A 150 -2.31 -10.03 -6.36
C ARG A 150 -1.93 -8.98 -5.32
N TYR A 151 -2.50 -9.07 -4.11
CA TYR A 151 -2.18 -8.17 -3.00
C TYR A 151 -0.70 -8.18 -2.68
N TRP A 152 -0.10 -9.36 -2.49
CA TRP A 152 1.33 -9.45 -2.18
C TRP A 152 2.21 -9.09 -3.38
N ALA A 153 1.78 -9.39 -4.60
CA ALA A 153 2.50 -8.97 -5.81
C ALA A 153 2.59 -7.45 -5.91
N VAL A 154 1.48 -6.74 -5.62
CA VAL A 154 1.48 -5.27 -5.55
C VAL A 154 2.36 -4.78 -4.40
N ASN A 155 2.30 -5.38 -3.20
CA ASN A 155 3.15 -4.96 -2.08
C ASN A 155 4.66 -5.08 -2.40
N CYS A 156 5.08 -6.12 -3.13
CA CYS A 156 6.47 -6.25 -3.59
C CYS A 156 6.94 -5.05 -4.41
N LEU A 157 6.05 -4.40 -5.16
CA LEU A 157 6.38 -3.25 -6.01
C LEU A 157 6.19 -1.90 -5.30
N THR A 158 5.30 -1.87 -4.31
CA THR A 158 4.79 -0.64 -3.69
C THR A 158 5.38 -0.34 -2.32
N ASN A 159 6.20 -1.24 -1.77
CA ASN A 159 6.94 -1.06 -0.53
C ASN A 159 7.81 0.23 -0.55
N ALA A 160 7.86 0.96 0.57
CA ALA A 160 8.64 2.18 0.75
C ALA A 160 10.15 2.06 0.40
N ASN A 161 10.79 0.91 0.67
CA ASN A 161 12.18 0.64 0.28
C ASN A 161 12.35 0.57 -1.23
N ILE A 162 11.35 0.05 -1.95
CA ILE A 162 11.34 -0.01 -3.42
C ILE A 162 11.15 1.39 -3.99
N VAL A 163 10.16 2.14 -3.48
CA VAL A 163 9.95 3.55 -3.85
C VAL A 163 11.24 4.37 -3.63
N ARG A 164 11.95 4.16 -2.52
CA ARG A 164 13.23 4.83 -2.25
C ARG A 164 14.29 4.49 -3.31
N GLN A 165 14.43 3.21 -3.67
CA GLN A 165 15.38 2.76 -4.69
C GLN A 165 15.07 3.33 -6.07
N LEU A 166 13.80 3.31 -6.48
CA LEU A 166 13.34 3.84 -7.77
C LEU A 166 13.49 5.36 -7.89
N ASN A 167 13.54 6.07 -6.76
CA ASN A 167 13.74 7.52 -6.69
C ASN A 167 15.21 7.96 -6.69
N TYR A 168 16.17 7.03 -6.68
CA TYR A 168 17.58 7.39 -6.87
C TYR A 168 17.83 7.85 -8.30
N GLU A 169 18.72 8.84 -8.46
CA GLU A 169 19.01 9.48 -9.74
C GLU A 169 19.88 8.58 -10.63
N SER A 170 19.24 7.67 -11.36
CA SER A 170 19.85 6.92 -12.45
C SER A 170 18.83 6.69 -13.56
N GLU A 171 19.29 6.62 -14.82
CA GLU A 171 18.41 6.33 -15.96
C GLU A 171 17.80 4.93 -15.88
N GLU A 172 18.52 3.98 -15.30
CA GLU A 172 18.01 2.63 -15.05
C GLU A 172 16.83 2.64 -14.07
N ASN A 173 16.96 3.34 -12.94
CA ASN A 173 15.90 3.43 -11.94
C ASN A 173 14.67 4.17 -12.47
N LYS A 174 14.86 5.22 -13.28
CA LYS A 174 13.76 5.91 -13.96
C LYS A 174 13.00 4.96 -14.90
N ARG A 175 13.73 4.22 -15.74
CA ARG A 175 13.13 3.24 -16.66
C ARG A 175 12.36 2.16 -15.90
N LEU A 176 12.93 1.64 -14.81
CA LEU A 176 12.25 0.64 -13.96
C LEU A 176 11.01 1.22 -13.27
N ALA A 177 11.06 2.46 -12.81
CA ALA A 177 9.91 3.13 -12.21
C ALA A 177 8.76 3.28 -13.22
N ASP A 178 9.07 3.69 -14.45
CA ASP A 178 8.07 3.80 -15.52
C ASP A 178 7.49 2.42 -15.91
N GLU A 179 8.32 1.38 -15.95
CA GLU A 179 7.86 0.00 -16.15
C GLU A 179 6.88 -0.43 -15.04
N PHE A 180 7.20 -0.17 -13.78
CA PHE A 180 6.34 -0.50 -12.64
C PHE A 180 5.03 0.28 -12.69
N VAL A 181 5.08 1.58 -13.00
CA VAL A 181 3.89 2.41 -13.18
C VAL A 181 2.99 1.85 -14.28
N GLN A 182 3.56 1.46 -15.42
CA GLN A 182 2.80 0.87 -16.54
C GLN A 182 2.11 -0.43 -16.11
N LYS A 183 2.86 -1.35 -15.48
CA LYS A 183 2.33 -2.65 -15.04
C LYS A 183 1.25 -2.51 -13.98
N LEU A 184 1.43 -1.58 -13.04
CA LEU A 184 0.45 -1.28 -12.00
C LEU A 184 -0.78 -0.56 -12.55
N THR A 185 -0.65 0.21 -13.63
CA THR A 185 -1.79 0.81 -14.34
C THR A 185 -2.69 -0.29 -14.90
N THR A 186 -2.11 -1.25 -15.63
CA THR A 186 -2.85 -2.40 -16.15
C THR A 186 -3.46 -3.26 -15.02
N ALA A 187 -2.76 -3.41 -13.89
CA ALA A 187 -3.32 -4.09 -12.72
C ALA A 187 -4.53 -3.36 -12.14
N ALA A 188 -4.46 -2.03 -12.06
CA ALA A 188 -5.51 -1.19 -11.51
C ALA A 188 -6.78 -1.15 -12.38
N GLU A 189 -6.71 -1.38 -13.69
CA GLU A 189 -7.87 -1.32 -14.61
C GLU A 189 -9.02 -2.27 -14.20
N ASN A 190 -8.69 -3.50 -13.78
CA ASN A 190 -9.70 -4.52 -13.44
C ASN A 190 -9.82 -4.82 -11.94
N GLU A 191 -8.97 -4.22 -11.10
CA GLU A 191 -8.96 -4.48 -9.66
C GLU A 191 -10.16 -3.88 -8.92
N LYS A 192 -10.80 -4.65 -8.04
CA LYS A 192 -11.94 -4.21 -7.23
C LYS A 192 -11.61 -4.06 -5.75
N SER A 193 -10.49 -4.64 -5.30
CA SER A 193 -10.00 -4.53 -3.92
C SER A 193 -9.49 -3.12 -3.64
N GLY A 194 -10.13 -2.41 -2.70
CA GLY A 194 -9.67 -1.09 -2.26
C GLY A 194 -8.31 -1.14 -1.56
N ASP A 195 -7.95 -2.26 -0.90
CA ASP A 195 -6.63 -2.43 -0.30
C ASP A 195 -5.52 -2.43 -1.36
N ILE A 196 -5.75 -3.14 -2.47
CA ILE A 196 -4.80 -3.19 -3.59
C ILE A 196 -4.71 -1.81 -4.26
N LEU A 197 -5.86 -1.19 -4.57
CA LEU A 197 -5.88 0.16 -5.16
C LEU A 197 -5.19 1.19 -4.26
N SER A 198 -5.34 1.07 -2.95
CA SER A 198 -4.70 1.97 -1.97
C SER A 198 -3.18 1.81 -1.94
N ALA A 199 -2.67 0.58 -1.99
CA ALA A 199 -1.24 0.33 -2.08
C ALA A 199 -0.64 0.94 -3.37
N ILE A 200 -1.33 0.78 -4.50
CA ILE A 200 -0.90 1.38 -5.78
C ILE A 200 -0.95 2.92 -5.70
N ALA A 201 -1.99 3.50 -5.10
CA ALA A 201 -2.11 4.95 -4.93
C ALA A 201 -0.96 5.53 -4.09
N GLN A 202 -0.61 4.88 -2.98
CA GLN A 202 0.50 5.31 -2.12
C GLN A 202 1.85 5.23 -2.85
N PHE A 203 2.09 4.17 -3.63
CA PHE A 203 3.26 4.07 -4.49
C PHE A 203 3.34 5.23 -5.49
N ALA A 204 2.23 5.52 -6.17
CA ALA A 204 2.17 6.59 -7.15
C ALA A 204 2.43 7.97 -6.52
N ALA A 205 1.96 8.21 -5.29
CA ALA A 205 2.26 9.43 -4.56
C ALA A 205 3.75 9.55 -4.19
N GLY A 206 4.40 8.45 -3.81
CA GLY A 206 5.79 8.44 -3.37
C GLY A 206 6.85 8.49 -4.49
N LEU A 207 6.50 8.15 -5.73
CA LEU A 207 7.42 8.19 -6.88
C LEU A 207 7.68 9.61 -7.38
N LYS A 208 8.88 9.91 -7.86
CA LYS A 208 9.21 11.22 -8.47
C LYS A 208 8.81 11.34 -9.94
N GLN A 209 8.53 10.21 -10.61
CA GLN A 209 8.25 10.15 -12.04
C GLN A 209 6.90 10.83 -12.36
N PRO A 210 6.81 11.66 -13.43
CA PRO A 210 5.55 12.28 -13.83
C PRO A 210 4.45 11.28 -14.21
N SER A 211 4.82 10.13 -14.78
CA SER A 211 3.92 9.04 -15.17
C SER A 211 3.07 8.53 -13.99
N ALA A 212 3.58 8.62 -12.76
CA ALA A 212 2.84 8.24 -11.56
C ALA A 212 1.58 9.09 -11.30
N ASN A 213 1.49 10.31 -11.85
CA ASN A 213 0.27 11.12 -11.73
C ASN A 213 -0.92 10.43 -12.40
N GLU A 214 -0.77 9.99 -13.64
CA GLU A 214 -1.86 9.40 -14.42
C GLU A 214 -2.39 8.12 -13.75
N LEU A 215 -1.47 7.31 -13.20
CA LEU A 215 -1.82 6.16 -12.38
C LEU A 215 -2.65 6.55 -11.14
N LEU A 216 -2.22 7.57 -10.40
CA LEU A 216 -2.96 8.01 -9.21
C LEU A 216 -4.35 8.56 -9.56
N LEU A 217 -4.45 9.37 -10.63
CA LEU A 217 -5.72 9.92 -11.08
C LEU A 217 -6.66 8.82 -11.60
N SER A 218 -6.15 7.78 -12.26
CA SER A 218 -6.98 6.66 -12.72
C SER A 218 -7.57 5.87 -11.55
N ILE A 219 -6.79 5.65 -10.49
CA ILE A 219 -7.28 5.01 -9.25
C ILE A 219 -8.36 5.85 -8.59
N ALA A 220 -8.16 7.16 -8.48
CA ALA A 220 -9.16 8.07 -7.91
C ALA A 220 -10.48 8.03 -8.71
N ASN A 221 -10.40 8.11 -10.04
CA ASN A 221 -11.57 8.02 -10.92
C ASN A 221 -12.28 6.66 -10.78
N LYS A 222 -11.53 5.57 -10.66
CA LYS A 222 -12.11 4.25 -10.43
C LYS A 222 -12.87 4.18 -9.12
N ARG A 223 -12.30 4.70 -8.03
CA ARG A 223 -13.01 4.76 -6.74
C ARG A 223 -14.25 5.63 -6.84
N ILE A 224 -14.17 6.80 -7.49
CA ILE A 224 -15.34 7.66 -7.77
C ILE A 224 -16.44 6.87 -8.50
N GLU A 225 -16.10 6.12 -9.55
CA GLU A 225 -17.06 5.29 -10.28
C GLU A 225 -17.72 4.23 -9.39
N LEU A 226 -16.96 3.55 -8.53
CA LEU A 226 -17.51 2.60 -7.57
C LEU A 226 -18.48 3.27 -6.58
N TYR A 227 -18.20 4.50 -6.15
CA TYR A 227 -19.13 5.28 -5.32
C TYR A 227 -20.40 5.60 -6.09
N MET A 228 -20.28 6.14 -7.30
CA MET A 228 -21.40 6.51 -8.15
C MET A 228 -22.33 5.33 -8.46
N ASN A 229 -21.76 4.11 -8.53
CA ASN A 229 -22.49 2.87 -8.77
C ASN A 229 -22.94 2.13 -7.49
N TRP A 230 -22.72 2.69 -6.30
CA TRP A 230 -23.05 2.06 -5.01
C TRP A 230 -22.36 0.71 -4.76
N THR A 231 -21.20 0.46 -5.37
CA THR A 231 -20.50 -0.85 -5.29
C THR A 231 -19.30 -0.88 -4.32
N VAL A 232 -18.89 0.26 -3.75
CA VAL A 232 -17.89 0.28 -2.67
C VAL A 232 -18.39 -0.52 -1.45
N ASN A 233 -17.51 -1.34 -0.87
CA ASN A 233 -17.77 -2.12 0.34
C ASN A 233 -16.66 -1.96 1.42
N ASP A 234 -15.66 -1.12 1.15
CA ASP A 234 -14.42 -0.97 1.91
C ASP A 234 -13.98 0.51 2.00
N GLU A 235 -14.87 1.39 2.47
CA GLU A 235 -14.69 2.84 2.41
C GLU A 235 -13.41 3.34 3.11
N MET A 236 -12.96 2.64 4.16
CA MET A 236 -11.75 3.00 4.91
C MET A 236 -10.50 3.15 4.04
N THR A 237 -10.43 2.42 2.93
CA THR A 237 -9.31 2.44 1.99
C THR A 237 -9.14 3.81 1.34
N ASP A 238 -10.22 4.59 1.20
CA ASP A 238 -10.18 5.89 0.53
C ASP A 238 -9.42 6.97 1.32
N ILE A 239 -9.16 6.77 2.62
CA ILE A 239 -8.24 7.63 3.39
C ILE A 239 -6.84 7.62 2.76
N ALA A 240 -6.38 6.45 2.32
CA ALA A 240 -5.08 6.29 1.68
C ALA A 240 -5.05 6.98 0.32
N VAL A 241 -6.10 6.80 -0.49
CA VAL A 241 -6.20 7.42 -1.83
C VAL A 241 -6.28 8.95 -1.73
N LEU A 242 -7.11 9.48 -0.82
CA LEU A 242 -7.21 10.91 -0.58
C LEU A 242 -5.88 11.51 -0.07
N ARG A 243 -5.17 10.80 0.80
CA ARG A 243 -3.84 11.21 1.25
C ARG A 243 -2.83 11.21 0.12
N ALA A 244 -2.82 10.16 -0.70
CA ALA A 244 -1.94 10.05 -1.86
C ALA A 244 -2.15 11.22 -2.84
N LEU A 245 -3.41 11.58 -3.12
CA LEU A 245 -3.74 12.75 -3.95
C LEU A 245 -3.24 14.05 -3.31
N ALA A 246 -3.44 14.23 -2.01
CA ALA A 246 -2.95 15.40 -1.29
C ALA A 246 -1.41 15.51 -1.42
N GLU A 247 -0.67 14.49 -0.97
CA GLU A 247 0.79 14.43 -1.04
C GLU A 247 1.32 14.67 -2.47
N ARG A 248 0.65 14.11 -3.48
CA ARG A 248 1.04 14.30 -4.87
C ARG A 248 0.86 15.74 -5.35
N ALA A 249 -0.18 16.44 -4.91
CA ALA A 249 -0.44 17.83 -5.29
C ALA A 249 0.61 18.81 -4.76
N ASP A 250 1.36 18.44 -3.73
CA ASP A 250 2.49 19.19 -3.20
C ASP A 250 3.80 18.87 -3.94
N MET A 251 4.00 17.60 -4.33
CA MET A 251 5.16 17.15 -5.10
C MET A 251 5.14 17.61 -6.56
N ASP A 252 3.98 17.56 -7.22
CA ASP A 252 3.80 17.94 -8.62
C ASP A 252 2.83 19.12 -8.74
N ARG A 253 3.42 20.32 -8.80
CA ARG A 253 2.66 21.58 -8.91
C ARG A 253 2.00 21.77 -10.27
N GLU A 254 2.54 21.17 -11.33
CA GLU A 254 1.98 21.29 -12.68
C GLU A 254 0.63 20.55 -12.75
N ASN A 255 0.55 19.39 -12.11
CA ASN A 255 -0.67 18.58 -12.05
C ASN A 255 -1.61 18.91 -10.88
N ARG A 256 -1.25 19.88 -10.03
CA ARG A 256 -1.99 20.26 -8.82
C ARG A 256 -3.49 20.47 -9.04
N ARG A 257 -3.89 21.10 -10.15
CA ARG A 257 -5.32 21.32 -10.47
C ARG A 257 -6.07 20.01 -10.73
N ALA A 258 -5.48 19.12 -11.52
CA ALA A 258 -6.08 17.83 -11.84
C ALA A 258 -6.18 16.94 -10.59
N THR A 259 -5.13 16.96 -9.76
CA THR A 259 -5.08 16.23 -8.49
C THR A 259 -6.10 16.78 -7.49
N ALA A 260 -6.19 18.10 -7.32
CA ALA A 260 -7.17 18.74 -6.46
C ALA A 260 -8.61 18.44 -6.91
N ARG A 261 -8.88 18.45 -8.23
CA ARG A 261 -10.20 18.08 -8.77
C ARG A 261 -10.58 16.64 -8.40
N ASN A 262 -9.65 15.69 -8.54
CA ASN A 262 -9.89 14.30 -8.20
C ASN A 262 -10.06 14.10 -6.68
N PHE A 263 -9.23 14.77 -5.86
CA PHE A 263 -9.38 14.79 -4.41
C PHE A 263 -10.77 15.30 -4.02
N ALA A 264 -11.17 16.46 -4.55
CA ALA A 264 -12.44 17.09 -4.27
C ALA A 264 -13.63 16.21 -4.70
N THR A 265 -13.52 15.57 -5.85
CA THR A 265 -14.57 14.71 -6.40
C THR A 265 -14.72 13.44 -5.57
N LEU A 266 -13.63 12.73 -5.29
CA LEU A 266 -13.65 11.51 -4.45
C LEU A 266 -14.16 11.83 -3.05
N TYR A 267 -13.66 12.90 -2.44
CA TYR A 267 -14.08 13.27 -1.09
C TYR A 267 -15.55 13.70 -1.03
N SER A 268 -16.03 14.42 -2.04
CA SER A 268 -17.44 14.77 -2.16
C SER A 268 -18.33 13.54 -2.26
N VAL A 269 -18.02 12.56 -3.12
CA VAL A 269 -18.87 11.36 -3.26
C VAL A 269 -18.86 10.49 -1.99
N VAL A 270 -17.78 10.48 -1.21
CA VAL A 270 -17.77 9.87 0.13
C VAL A 270 -18.80 10.54 1.05
N ILE A 271 -18.81 11.87 1.11
CA ILE A 271 -19.76 12.63 1.95
C ILE A 271 -21.19 12.46 1.44
N GLN A 272 -21.40 12.51 0.13
CA GLN A 272 -22.71 12.31 -0.47
C GLN A 272 -23.26 10.91 -0.16
N ARG A 273 -22.45 9.86 -0.22
CA ARG A 273 -22.88 8.50 0.16
C ARG A 273 -23.37 8.44 1.60
N TYR A 274 -22.69 9.11 2.53
CA TYR A 274 -23.14 9.22 3.93
C TYR A 274 -24.46 10.00 4.04
N LEU A 275 -24.61 11.10 3.29
CA LEU A 275 -25.82 11.94 3.32
C LEU A 275 -27.05 11.29 2.64
N LEU A 276 -26.83 10.45 1.64
CA LEU A 276 -27.87 9.76 0.87
C LEU A 276 -28.31 8.44 1.50
N ASP A 277 -27.66 8.00 2.59
CA ASP A 277 -28.06 6.83 3.34
C ASP A 277 -29.50 6.97 3.86
N ASP A 278 -30.37 6.10 3.36
CA ASP A 278 -31.78 5.96 3.76
C ASP A 278 -32.02 4.69 4.60
N GLY A 279 -30.96 4.14 5.19
CA GLY A 279 -30.96 2.86 5.91
C GLY A 279 -30.39 1.70 5.09
N THR A 280 -29.77 2.00 3.94
CA THR A 280 -29.12 1.01 3.06
C THR A 280 -27.70 0.69 3.49
N LEU A 281 -27.02 1.58 4.22
CA LEU A 281 -25.71 1.31 4.79
C LEU A 281 -25.83 0.61 6.15
N ASN A 282 -25.02 -0.43 6.36
CA ASN A 282 -24.86 -0.99 7.70
C ASN A 282 -23.97 -0.09 8.57
N GLU A 283 -24.01 -0.32 9.88
CA GLU A 283 -23.26 0.47 10.87
C GLU A 283 -21.74 0.47 10.63
N LYS A 284 -21.19 -0.62 10.09
CA LYS A 284 -19.76 -0.70 9.75
C LYS A 284 -19.43 0.26 8.61
N ASN A 285 -20.19 0.23 7.51
CA ASN A 285 -19.97 1.13 6.37
C ASN A 285 -20.18 2.59 6.76
N LYS A 286 -21.20 2.88 7.57
CA LYS A 286 -21.45 4.22 8.10
C LYS A 286 -20.29 4.72 8.98
N SER A 287 -19.79 3.89 9.88
CA SER A 287 -18.62 4.21 10.73
C SER A 287 -17.35 4.41 9.90
N SER A 288 -17.16 3.61 8.84
CA SER A 288 -16.07 3.77 7.89
C SER A 288 -16.16 5.12 7.18
N LEU A 289 -17.32 5.51 6.65
CA LEU A 289 -17.52 6.80 6.00
C LEU A 289 -17.25 7.97 6.95
N VAL A 290 -17.75 7.91 8.19
CA VAL A 290 -17.43 8.91 9.23
C VAL A 290 -15.92 9.02 9.42
N SER A 291 -15.22 7.89 9.51
CA SER A 291 -13.77 7.86 9.67
C SER A 291 -13.05 8.47 8.47
N VAL A 292 -13.47 8.16 7.24
CA VAL A 292 -12.91 8.77 6.03
C VAL A 292 -13.13 10.27 6.03
N ILE A 293 -14.34 10.72 6.38
CA ILE A 293 -14.67 12.14 6.40
C ILE A 293 -13.82 12.89 7.42
N VAL A 294 -13.74 12.39 8.65
CA VAL A 294 -13.00 13.07 9.71
C VAL A 294 -11.49 13.03 9.49
N GLN A 295 -10.94 11.90 9.05
CA GLN A 295 -9.49 11.75 8.89
C GLN A 295 -8.96 12.48 7.65
N SER A 296 -9.76 12.61 6.61
CA SER A 296 -9.38 13.33 5.38
C SER A 296 -9.60 14.84 5.47
N GLU A 297 -10.38 15.33 6.43
CA GLU A 297 -10.65 16.76 6.60
C GLU A 297 -9.35 17.58 6.76
N LYS A 298 -8.37 17.07 7.50
CA LYS A 298 -7.07 17.75 7.65
C LYS A 298 -6.30 17.91 6.34
N LEU A 299 -6.55 17.04 5.36
CA LEU A 299 -5.89 17.07 4.04
C LEU A 299 -6.43 18.23 3.19
N VAL A 300 -7.63 18.74 3.49
CA VAL A 300 -8.23 19.90 2.81
C VAL A 300 -7.32 21.12 2.92
N ASN A 301 -6.58 21.27 4.03
CA ASN A 301 -5.65 22.39 4.24
C ASN A 301 -4.52 22.47 3.21
N GLN A 302 -4.23 21.38 2.49
CA GLN A 302 -3.29 21.43 1.38
C GLN A 302 -3.85 22.21 0.18
N PHE A 303 -5.17 22.31 0.03
CA PHE A 303 -5.82 22.98 -1.09
C PHE A 303 -6.53 24.29 -0.70
N VAL A 304 -7.04 24.34 0.53
CA VAL A 304 -7.78 25.47 1.10
C VAL A 304 -7.11 25.83 2.41
N SER A 305 -6.21 26.80 2.38
CA SER A 305 -5.54 27.31 3.58
C SER A 305 -6.59 27.79 4.60
N ASP A 306 -6.31 27.54 5.88
CA ASP A 306 -7.17 27.92 7.00
C ASP A 306 -8.59 27.33 6.95
N TRP A 307 -8.77 26.13 6.38
CA TRP A 307 -10.05 25.42 6.47
C TRP A 307 -10.35 25.12 7.96
N PRO A 308 -11.49 25.59 8.49
CA PRO A 308 -11.77 25.56 9.93
C PRO A 308 -12.05 24.18 10.51
N GLY A 309 -12.11 23.13 9.69
CA GLY A 309 -12.33 21.76 10.18
C GLY A 309 -13.75 21.53 10.70
N THR A 310 -14.77 21.90 9.92
CA THR A 310 -16.19 21.91 10.32
C THR A 310 -16.96 20.64 9.98
N LEU A 311 -16.45 19.75 9.11
CA LEU A 311 -17.12 18.51 8.71
C LEU A 311 -17.24 17.55 9.90
N LYS A 312 -16.17 17.37 10.69
CA LYS A 312 -16.23 16.57 11.93
C LYS A 312 -17.31 17.08 12.87
N ARG A 313 -17.37 18.40 13.08
CA ARG A 313 -18.36 19.02 13.98
C ARG A 313 -19.79 18.85 13.44
N ALA A 314 -19.97 18.91 12.13
CA ALA A 314 -21.27 18.68 11.50
C ALA A 314 -21.74 17.21 11.68
N LEU A 315 -20.82 16.25 11.61
CA LEU A 315 -21.09 14.84 11.91
C LEU A 315 -21.46 14.62 13.39
N GLU A 316 -20.72 15.23 14.32
CA GLU A 316 -21.00 15.16 15.76
C GLU A 316 -22.39 15.73 16.12
N LYS A 317 -22.92 16.64 15.31
CA LYS A 317 -24.27 17.21 15.45
C LYS A 317 -25.38 16.41 14.74
N GLY A 318 -25.07 15.21 14.27
CA GLY A 318 -26.06 14.27 13.71
C GLY A 318 -25.95 14.02 12.20
N GLY A 319 -25.01 14.66 11.49
CA GLY A 319 -24.98 14.59 10.03
C GLY A 319 -26.24 15.22 9.41
N GLY A 320 -26.46 15.10 8.10
CA GLY A 320 -27.62 15.72 7.45
C GLY A 320 -27.39 17.17 7.06
N ALA A 321 -28.35 18.08 7.28
CA ALA A 321 -28.35 19.42 6.71
C ALA A 321 -27.10 20.26 7.05
N GLY A 322 -26.57 20.13 8.28
CA GLY A 322 -25.32 20.79 8.66
C GLY A 322 -24.12 20.28 7.87
N LEU A 323 -24.02 18.97 7.68
CA LEU A 323 -22.95 18.37 6.88
C LEU A 323 -23.09 18.72 5.39
N LEU A 324 -24.32 18.77 4.87
CA LEU A 324 -24.58 19.22 3.50
C LEU A 324 -24.16 20.68 3.28
N ALA A 325 -24.43 21.58 4.23
CA ALA A 325 -24.01 22.97 4.14
C ALA A 325 -22.47 23.11 4.11
N GLU A 326 -21.75 22.36 4.96
CA GLU A 326 -20.29 22.34 4.95
C GLU A 326 -19.73 21.72 3.68
N HIS A 327 -20.34 20.64 3.19
CA HIS A 327 -20.04 20.03 1.90
C HIS A 327 -20.16 21.04 0.75
N ASP A 328 -21.31 21.71 0.65
CA ASP A 328 -21.58 22.67 -0.42
C ASP A 328 -20.69 23.91 -0.33
N SER A 329 -20.34 24.35 0.89
CA SER A 329 -19.37 25.41 1.08
C SER A 329 -17.98 25.01 0.57
N LEU A 330 -17.58 23.75 0.74
CA LEU A 330 -16.23 23.29 0.38
C LEU A 330 -16.12 22.99 -1.12
N PHE A 331 -17.06 22.22 -1.66
CA PHE A 331 -17.03 21.66 -3.01
C PHE A 331 -17.94 22.38 -4.01
N GLY A 332 -18.91 23.15 -3.53
CA GLY A 332 -19.87 23.88 -4.36
C GLY A 332 -21.23 23.22 -4.43
N SER A 333 -22.19 23.99 -4.93
CA SER A 333 -23.57 23.58 -5.19
C SER A 333 -23.98 23.96 -6.62
N ALA A 334 -25.21 23.63 -6.99
CA ALA A 334 -25.77 23.99 -8.30
C ALA A 334 -25.76 25.50 -8.60
N SER A 335 -25.72 26.35 -7.56
CA SER A 335 -25.79 27.81 -7.72
C SER A 335 -24.46 28.52 -7.48
N VAL A 336 -23.49 27.90 -6.79
CA VAL A 336 -22.22 28.55 -6.44
C VAL A 336 -21.05 27.57 -6.41
N ALA A 337 -19.89 28.01 -6.91
CA ALA A 337 -18.66 27.25 -6.79
C ALA A 337 -18.16 27.22 -5.34
N GLY A 338 -17.62 26.07 -4.91
CA GLY A 338 -17.08 25.89 -3.56
C GLY A 338 -15.75 26.61 -3.33
N LYS A 339 -15.30 26.66 -2.07
CA LYS A 339 -14.01 27.27 -1.72
C LYS A 339 -12.83 26.58 -2.41
N MET A 340 -12.82 25.25 -2.49
CA MET A 340 -11.71 24.49 -3.07
C MET A 340 -11.53 24.75 -4.59
N PRO A 341 -12.55 24.58 -5.45
CA PRO A 341 -12.41 24.90 -6.88
C PRO A 341 -12.04 26.37 -7.13
N ASN A 342 -12.57 27.30 -6.33
CA ASN A 342 -12.25 28.73 -6.46
C ASN A 342 -10.78 29.04 -6.13
N LEU A 343 -10.25 28.47 -5.05
CA LEU A 343 -8.87 28.75 -4.60
C LEU A 343 -7.82 28.06 -5.48
N VAL A 344 -8.08 26.83 -5.92
CA VAL A 344 -7.13 26.06 -6.74
C VAL A 344 -7.28 26.39 -8.24
N GLY A 345 -8.44 26.88 -8.67
CA GLY A 345 -8.73 27.25 -10.05
C GLY A 345 -9.05 26.05 -10.93
N PHE A 346 -10.01 25.22 -10.54
CA PHE A 346 -10.53 24.10 -11.35
C PHE A 346 -12.07 24.09 -11.39
N ASP A 347 -12.62 23.40 -12.39
CA ASP A 347 -14.03 23.01 -12.49
C ASP A 347 -14.18 21.47 -12.45
N TYR A 348 -15.41 20.98 -12.24
CA TYR A 348 -15.72 19.55 -12.17
C TYR A 348 -16.05 18.95 -13.55
N GLY A 349 -15.56 19.56 -14.63
CA GLY A 349 -15.87 19.20 -16.01
C GLY A 349 -16.90 20.14 -16.63
N LYS A 350 -17.59 19.65 -17.66
CA LYS A 350 -18.57 20.42 -18.42
C LYS A 350 -19.99 19.89 -18.23
N ASN A 351 -20.95 20.80 -18.20
CA ASN A 351 -22.37 20.50 -18.34
C ASN A 351 -22.69 20.12 -19.79
N ALA A 352 -23.90 19.59 -20.02
CA ALA A 352 -24.37 19.21 -21.36
C ALA A 352 -24.40 20.37 -22.37
N ASP A 353 -24.56 21.60 -21.87
CA ASP A 353 -24.53 22.85 -22.66
C ASP A 353 -23.09 23.38 -22.89
N GLY A 354 -22.06 22.67 -22.43
CA GLY A 354 -20.66 23.06 -22.55
C GLY A 354 -20.16 24.04 -21.50
N SER A 355 -21.02 24.53 -20.60
CA SER A 355 -20.63 25.40 -19.49
C SER A 355 -19.80 24.65 -18.44
N ALA A 356 -18.96 25.36 -17.70
CA ALA A 356 -18.15 24.77 -16.64
C ALA A 356 -19.03 24.32 -15.47
N ARG A 357 -18.78 23.12 -14.95
CA ARG A 357 -19.51 22.54 -13.82
C ARG A 357 -18.92 23.04 -12.50
N SER A 358 -19.71 23.79 -11.73
CA SER A 358 -19.27 24.44 -10.48
C SER A 358 -19.31 23.54 -9.23
N PHE A 359 -19.85 22.33 -9.34
CA PHE A 359 -20.06 21.41 -8.22
C PHE A 359 -19.80 19.95 -8.63
N PRO A 360 -19.45 19.06 -7.69
CA PRO A 360 -19.12 17.67 -7.99
C PRO A 360 -20.28 16.89 -8.63
N PRO A 361 -20.00 15.72 -9.27
CA PRO A 361 -21.01 14.75 -9.67
C PRO A 361 -21.95 14.41 -8.49
N ALA A 362 -23.25 14.49 -8.75
CA ALA A 362 -24.26 14.12 -7.77
C ALA A 362 -24.49 12.60 -7.84
N MET A 363 -24.31 11.91 -6.72
CA MET A 363 -24.65 10.50 -6.60
C MET A 363 -26.14 10.27 -6.78
N GLN A 364 -26.51 9.15 -7.40
CA GLN A 364 -27.90 8.70 -7.43
C GLN A 364 -28.31 8.17 -6.07
N LYS A 365 -29.62 8.15 -5.80
CA LYS A 365 -30.17 7.48 -4.62
C LYS A 365 -29.74 6.01 -4.58
N PRO A 366 -29.61 5.42 -3.38
CA PRO A 366 -29.23 4.03 -3.27
C PRO A 366 -30.20 3.12 -4.05
N PRO A 367 -29.70 2.03 -4.65
CA PRO A 367 -30.56 1.02 -5.23
C PRO A 367 -31.46 0.44 -4.13
N LYS A 368 -32.72 0.16 -4.47
CA LYS A 368 -33.65 -0.46 -3.51
C LYS A 368 -33.10 -1.83 -3.07
N PRO A 369 -33.26 -2.20 -1.78
CA PRO A 369 -32.93 -3.56 -1.32
C PRO A 369 -33.68 -4.58 -2.19
N GLN A 370 -32.97 -5.58 -2.71
CA GLN A 370 -33.58 -6.72 -3.42
C GLN A 370 -34.23 -7.69 -2.43
#